data_AF-A0A158RS15-F1
#
_entry.id   AF-A0A158RS15-F1
#
_cell.length_a   1.000
_cell.length_b   1.000
_cell.length_c   1.000
_cell.angle_alpha   90.00
_cell.angle_beta   90.00
_cell.angle_gamma   90.00
#
_symmetry.space_group_name_H-M   'P 1'
#
loop_
_entity.id
_entity.type
_entity.pdbx_description
1 polymer ?
#
loop_
_entity_poly.entity_id
_entity_poly.type
_entity_poly.pdbx_seq_one_letter_code
_entity_poly.pdbx_strand_id
1 'polypeptide(L)' 'MSEDPPVIFLNNSKVVSAHHARIQGLQEDNYNGILLSLPKLKIEQ' A
#
# COMPACT_ATOMS: atom_id res chain seq x y z
N MET A 1 -36.14 -1.43 6.50
CA MET A 1 -34.68 -1.55 6.61
C MET A 1 -34.30 -2.56 5.56
N SER A 2 -33.70 -2.12 4.45
CA SER A 2 -33.25 -3.05 3.40
C SER A 2 -32.03 -3.76 3.95
N GLU A 3 -32.05 -5.09 4.03
CA GLU A 3 -30.84 -5.83 4.33
C GLU A 3 -29.86 -5.64 3.17
N ASP A 4 -28.59 -5.40 3.50
CA ASP A 4 -27.54 -5.27 2.51
C ASP A 4 -27.41 -6.60 1.73
N PRO A 5 -27.17 -6.54 0.41
CA PRO A 5 -27.06 -7.74 -0.39
C PRO A 5 -25.91 -8.64 0.10
N PRO A 6 -26.04 -9.97 0.00
CA PRO A 6 -25.01 -10.90 0.45
C PRO A 6 -23.71 -10.69 -0.32
N VAL A 7 -22.59 -10.59 0.40
CA VAL A 7 -21.25 -10.39 -0.18
C VAL A 7 -20.48 -11.71 -0.21
N ILE A 8 -19.86 -12.00 -1.35
CA ILE A 8 -18.94 -13.14 -1.49
C ILE A 8 -17.50 -12.63 -1.44
N PHE A 9 -16.71 -13.18 -0.52
CA PHE A 9 -15.29 -12.89 -0.41
C PHE A 9 -14.50 -13.65 -1.49
N LEU A 10 -13.88 -12.93 -2.42
CA LEU A 10 -13.20 -13.53 -3.58
C LEU A 10 -11.72 -13.82 -3.29
N ASN A 11 -10.97 -12.87 -2.73
CA ASN A 11 -9.58 -13.06 -2.37
C ASN A 11 -9.06 -12.04 -1.35
N ASN A 12 -7.91 -12.35 -0.75
CA ASN A 12 -7.03 -11.36 -0.14
C ASN A 12 -5.97 -10.97 -1.17
N SER A 13 -5.96 -9.71 -1.59
CA SER A 13 -4.92 -9.18 -2.47
C SER A 13 -3.64 -8.90 -1.69
N LYS A 14 -2.48 -9.26 -2.25
CA LYS A 14 -1.17 -8.88 -1.71
C LYS A 14 -0.58 -7.75 -2.54
N VAL A 15 -0.02 -6.75 -1.87
CA VAL A 15 0.74 -5.69 -2.55
C VAL A 15 2.13 -6.21 -2.89
N VAL A 16 2.53 -6.01 -4.14
CA VAL A 16 3.90 -6.27 -4.62
C VAL A 16 4.47 -4.96 -5.09
N SER A 17 5.68 -4.65 -4.66
CA SER A 17 6.33 -3.37 -4.85
C SER A 17 7.78 -3.56 -5.28
N ALA A 18 8.33 -2.54 -5.92
CA ALA A 18 9.73 -2.45 -6.26
C ALA A 18 10.16 -0.98 -6.21
N HIS A 19 11.37 -0.72 -5.75
CA HIS A 19 11.93 0.62 -5.71
C HIS A 19 13.42 0.61 -6.07
N HIS A 20 13.90 1.76 -6.52
CA HIS A 20 15.31 1.95 -6.84
C HIS A 20 16.14 1.89 -5.55
N ALA A 21 17.30 1.23 -5.55
CA ALA A 21 18.14 1.02 -4.36
C ALA A 21 18.60 2.30 -3.64
N ARG A 22 18.57 3.44 -4.34
CA ARG A 22 18.89 4.77 -3.79
C ARG A 22 17.73 5.43 -3.03
N ILE A 23 16.51 4.89 -3.14
CA ILE A 23 15.36 5.42 -2.42
C ILE A 23 15.43 4.90 -0.99
N GLN A 24 15.52 5.82 -0.03
CA GLN A 24 15.50 5.53 1.39
C GLN A 24 14.19 6.02 2.02
N GLY A 25 13.79 5.35 3.11
CA GLY A 25 12.60 5.74 3.88
C GLY A 25 11.27 5.35 3.26
N LEU A 26 11.27 4.58 2.16
CA LEU A 26 10.06 4.01 1.57
C LEU A 26 9.53 2.89 2.49
N GLN A 27 8.24 2.97 2.80
CA GLN A 27 7.52 1.93 3.51
C GLN A 27 6.15 1.79 2.87
N GLU A 28 5.91 0.63 2.27
CA GLU A 28 4.60 0.33 1.69
C GLU A 28 3.64 -0.16 2.76
N ASP A 29 2.39 0.26 2.66
CA ASP A 29 1.27 -0.17 3.48
C ASP A 29 0.19 -0.78 2.59
N ASN A 30 -0.43 -1.87 3.05
CA ASN A 30 -1.43 -2.60 2.26
C ASN A 30 -2.72 -1.80 2.02
N TYR A 31 -2.96 -0.74 2.80
CA TYR A 31 -4.18 0.08 2.71
C TYR A 31 -3.89 1.48 2.16
N ASN A 32 -2.76 2.06 2.56
CA ASN A 32 -2.38 3.44 2.25
C ASN A 32 -1.29 3.54 1.18
N GLY A 33 -0.81 2.40 0.64
CA GLY A 33 0.28 2.37 -0.33
C GLY A 33 1.53 3.03 0.24
N ILE A 34 2.08 4.02 -0.46
CA ILE A 34 3.29 4.73 -0.02
C ILE A 34 2.99 6.04 0.72
N LEU A 35 1.71 6.41 0.88
CA LEU A 35 1.29 7.74 1.34
C LEU A 35 1.95 8.14 2.67
N LEU A 36 2.03 7.19 3.61
CA LEU A 36 2.61 7.40 4.94
C LEU A 36 4.14 7.58 4.93
N SER A 37 4.79 7.10 3.86
CA SER A 37 6.24 7.19 3.69
C SER A 37 6.69 8.42 2.91
N LEU A 38 5.79 9.08 2.16
CA LEU A 38 6.12 10.25 1.32
C LEU A 38 6.95 11.33 2.05
N PRO A 39 6.63 11.74 3.29
CA PRO A 39 7.40 12.78 3.98
C PRO A 39 8.82 12.34 4.38
N LYS A 40 9.09 11.03 4.37
CA LYS A 40 10.35 10.42 4.80
C LYS A 40 11.23 9.99 3.62
N LEU A 41 10.72 10.09 2.40
CA LEU A 41 11.44 9.68 1.20
C LEU A 41 12.67 10.56 0.97
N LYS A 42 13.80 9.89 0.73
CA LYS A 42 15.07 10.53 0.39
C LYS A 42 15.74 9.77 -0.74
N ILE A 43 16.54 10.48 -1.53
CA ILE A 43 17.41 9.88 -2.53
C ILE A 43 18.82 9.97 -1.98
N GLU A 44 19.44 8.80 -1.77
CA GLU A 44 20.85 8.71 -1.42
C GLU A 44 21.70 9.22 -2.60
N GLN A 45 22.62 10.14 -2.30
CA GLN A 45 23.51 10.80 -3.26
C GLN A 45 24.72 9.91 -3.55
#